data_AF-A0A936RZH0-F1
#
_entry.id   AF-A0A936RZH0-F1
#
_cell.length_a   1.000
_cell.length_b   1.000
_cell.length_c   1.000
_cell.angle_alpha   90.00
_cell.angle_beta   90.00
_cell.angle_gamma   90.00
#
_symmetry.space_group_name_H-M   'P 1'
#
loop_
_entity.id
_entity.type
_entity.pdbx_description
1 polymer ?
#
loop_
_entity_poly.entity_id
_entity_poly.type
_entity_poly.pdbx_seq_one_letter_code
_entity_poly.pdbx_strand_id
1 'polypeptide(L)'
;MKPLFVSMLLAGMATLWLSSPALARPQDPGVNARQHHQQQRIGQGVRSGELNRNETRRLEREQRHIRQEERSYKSDGVLTRAERADLHHDQNRASRHIYMEKHDGQQSQGWHNSAMRDPGVNARQQNQHGRIRGGSQDGSLTRDESRDLRAEQKDIRVEERQYKSDGMLTRSERRDLQQDLNAASRHIYQERHDADRRF
;
A
#
# COMPACT_ATOMS: atom_id res chain seq x y z
N MET A 1 44.00 75.46 44.71
CA MET A 1 43.85 74.99 46.11
C MET A 1 43.35 73.55 46.07
N LYS A 2 44.00 72.64 46.80
CA LYS A 2 43.75 71.18 46.84
C LYS A 2 42.48 70.87 47.70
N PRO A 3 42.10 69.59 47.95
CA PRO A 3 41.39 68.60 47.13
C PRO A 3 40.11 68.08 47.87
N LEU A 4 39.44 67.01 47.38
CA LEU A 4 39.11 65.77 48.13
C LEU A 4 37.84 65.03 47.67
N PHE A 5 38.04 63.71 47.56
CA PHE A 5 37.16 62.55 47.38
C PHE A 5 35.84 62.54 48.16
N VAL A 6 34.79 61.94 47.57
CA VAL A 6 33.93 60.94 48.23
C VAL A 6 33.48 59.89 47.20
N SER A 7 34.06 58.69 47.30
CA SER A 7 33.42 57.43 46.89
C SER A 7 32.28 57.10 47.86
N MET A 8 31.26 56.33 47.43
CA MET A 8 30.74 55.12 48.12
C MET A 8 29.22 54.85 47.94
N LEU A 9 28.92 53.83 47.11
CA LEU A 9 28.01 52.67 47.31
C LEU A 9 26.46 52.73 47.44
N LEU A 10 25.86 51.62 46.93
CA LEU A 10 24.54 50.98 47.14
C LEU A 10 23.36 51.46 46.25
N ALA A 11 22.51 50.64 45.63
CA ALA A 11 22.22 49.20 45.57
C ALA A 11 21.50 48.95 44.20
N GLY A 12 21.69 47.87 43.44
CA GLY A 12 21.47 46.48 43.82
C GLY A 12 20.04 46.01 43.46
N MET A 13 19.67 45.93 42.18
CA MET A 13 18.53 45.11 41.70
C MET A 13 18.85 44.52 40.32
N ALA A 14 19.52 43.37 40.33
CA ALA A 14 19.60 42.50 39.16
C ALA A 14 18.27 41.73 39.07
N THR A 15 17.40 42.12 38.13
CA THR A 15 16.24 41.30 37.76
C THR A 15 16.74 40.02 37.10
N LEU A 16 16.76 38.92 37.86
CA LEU A 16 16.92 37.59 37.31
C LEU A 16 15.68 37.29 36.46
N TRP A 17 15.83 37.38 35.14
CA TRP A 17 14.94 36.67 34.23
C TRP A 17 15.26 35.18 34.36
N LEU A 18 14.44 34.45 35.12
CA LEU A 18 14.42 32.99 35.01
C LEU A 18 13.87 32.66 33.62
N SER A 19 14.76 32.56 32.64
CA SER A 19 14.47 31.84 31.40
C SER A 19 14.20 30.39 31.79
N SER A 20 12.93 30.02 31.94
CA SER A 20 12.53 28.62 32.05
C SER A 20 13.12 27.89 30.85
N PRO A 21 13.98 26.86 31.02
CA PRO A 21 14.27 25.98 29.93
C PRO A 21 12.95 25.29 29.59
N ALA A 22 12.33 25.69 28.48
CA ALA A 22 11.33 24.85 27.86
C ALA A 22 12.02 23.52 27.60
N LEU A 23 11.70 22.50 28.39
CA LEU A 23 12.17 21.15 28.16
C LEU A 23 11.68 20.77 26.76
N ALA A 24 12.59 20.84 25.80
CA ALA A 24 12.32 20.40 24.44
C ALA A 24 11.85 18.97 24.55
N ARG A 25 10.57 18.74 24.21
CA ARG A 25 10.01 17.40 24.07
C ARG A 25 10.99 16.58 23.22
N PRO A 26 11.38 15.36 23.60
CA PRO A 26 12.10 14.49 22.69
C PRO A 26 11.16 14.16 21.52
N GLN A 27 11.17 15.01 20.49
CA GLN A 27 10.76 14.63 19.15
C GLN A 27 11.70 13.51 18.77
N ASP A 28 11.26 12.25 18.88
CA ASP A 28 12.04 11.09 18.50
C ASP A 28 12.36 11.19 16.99
N PRO A 29 13.59 11.58 16.60
CA PRO A 29 13.89 11.88 15.20
C PRO A 29 13.96 10.58 14.38
N GLY A 30 14.22 9.44 15.02
CA GLY A 30 14.52 8.18 14.36
C GLY A 30 13.28 7.50 13.75
N VAL A 31 12.18 7.41 14.50
CA VAL A 31 10.93 6.78 14.02
C VAL A 31 10.33 7.59 12.87
N ASN A 32 10.23 8.91 13.03
CA ASN A 32 9.69 9.82 12.02
C ASN A 32 10.54 9.82 10.73
N ALA A 33 11.87 9.89 10.84
CA ALA A 33 12.76 9.84 9.69
C ALA A 33 12.61 8.52 8.91
N ARG A 34 12.42 7.41 9.63
CA ARG A 34 12.24 6.10 9.01
C ARG A 34 10.89 5.95 8.30
N GLN A 35 9.81 6.49 8.86
CA GLN A 35 8.50 6.53 8.18
C GLN A 35 8.59 7.35 6.88
N HIS A 36 9.25 8.51 6.93
CA HIS A 36 9.46 9.35 5.76
C HIS A 36 10.26 8.63 4.67
N HIS A 37 11.36 7.95 5.03
CA HIS A 37 12.14 7.17 4.07
C HIS A 37 11.34 6.02 3.44
N GLN A 38 10.50 5.33 4.22
CA GLN A 38 9.62 4.27 3.70
C GLN A 38 8.58 4.83 2.72
N GLN A 39 8.00 5.99 3.02
CA GLN A 39 7.09 6.69 2.11
C GLN A 39 7.76 7.10 0.79
N GLN A 40 9.02 7.55 0.85
CA GLN A 40 9.80 7.82 -0.36
C GLN A 40 10.03 6.55 -1.20
N ARG A 41 10.33 5.42 -0.58
CA ARG A 41 10.50 4.13 -1.28
C ARG A 41 9.21 3.64 -1.93
N ILE A 42 8.07 3.79 -1.25
CA ILE A 42 6.75 3.47 -1.81
C ILE A 42 6.48 4.38 -3.01
N GLY A 43 6.65 5.70 -2.86
CA GLY A 43 6.44 6.65 -3.96
C GLY A 43 7.38 6.42 -5.15
N GLN A 44 8.64 6.07 -4.90
CA GLN A 44 9.59 5.71 -5.95
C GLN A 44 9.17 4.39 -6.62
N GLY A 45 8.74 3.38 -5.87
CA GLY A 45 8.24 2.13 -6.42
C GLY A 45 6.99 2.29 -7.28
N VAL A 46 6.08 3.20 -6.90
CA VAL A 46 4.91 3.57 -7.72
C VAL A 46 5.35 4.26 -9.02
N ARG A 47 6.28 5.22 -8.95
CA ARG A 47 6.77 5.96 -10.13
C ARG A 47 7.56 5.08 -11.09
N SER A 48 8.33 4.12 -10.56
CA SER A 48 9.13 3.19 -11.35
C SER A 48 8.32 2.00 -11.88
N GLY A 49 7.09 1.81 -11.38
CA GLY A 49 6.28 0.61 -11.66
C GLY A 49 6.78 -0.65 -10.95
N GLU A 50 7.68 -0.52 -9.98
CA GLU A 50 8.11 -1.63 -9.10
C GLU A 50 7.02 -2.00 -8.09
N LEU A 51 6.03 -1.13 -7.84
CA LEU A 51 4.88 -1.40 -6.98
C LEU A 51 3.57 -1.11 -7.73
N ASN A 52 2.63 -2.06 -7.69
CA ASN A 52 1.29 -1.87 -8.25
C ASN A 52 0.33 -1.22 -7.24
N ARG A 53 -0.91 -0.94 -7.67
CA ARG A 53 -1.92 -0.26 -6.84
C ARG A 53 -2.32 -1.07 -5.60
N ASN A 54 -2.43 -2.39 -5.71
CA ASN A 54 -2.84 -3.26 -4.61
C ASN A 54 -1.72 -3.44 -3.58
N GLU A 55 -0.48 -3.65 -4.03
CA GLU A 55 0.73 -3.67 -3.22
C GLU A 55 0.92 -2.33 -2.51
N THR A 56 0.81 -1.21 -3.24
CA THR A 56 0.85 0.14 -2.68
C THR A 56 -0.23 0.34 -1.62
N ARG A 57 -1.48 -0.08 -1.88
CA ARG A 57 -2.57 0.00 -0.88
C ARG A 57 -2.29 -0.84 0.36
N ARG A 58 -1.61 -1.98 0.23
CA ARG A 58 -1.22 -2.85 1.35
C ARG A 58 -0.13 -2.19 2.19
N LEU A 59 0.93 -1.72 1.55
CA LEU A 59 2.03 -1.00 2.19
C LEU A 59 1.54 0.28 2.88
N GLU A 60 0.65 1.04 2.24
CA GLU A 60 0.04 2.24 2.84
C GLU A 60 -0.85 1.94 4.06
N ARG A 61 -1.51 0.78 4.08
CA ARG A 61 -2.28 0.32 5.25
C ARG A 61 -1.35 -0.01 6.42
N GLU A 62 -0.26 -0.72 6.15
CA GLU A 62 0.75 -1.05 7.16
C GLU A 62 1.39 0.22 7.74
N GLN A 63 1.78 1.18 6.89
CA GLN A 63 2.31 2.48 7.33
C GLN A 63 1.31 3.27 8.18
N ARG A 64 0.01 3.20 7.86
CA ARG A 64 -1.03 3.84 8.68
C ARG A 64 -1.17 3.18 10.05
N HIS A 65 -1.10 1.85 10.12
CA HIS A 65 -1.20 1.11 11.37
C HIS A 65 -0.06 1.49 12.33
N ILE A 66 1.18 1.48 11.85
CA ILE A 66 2.36 1.88 12.64
C ILE A 66 2.25 3.32 13.14
N ARG A 67 1.71 4.24 12.32
CA ARG A 67 1.44 5.63 12.75
C ARG A 67 0.36 5.73 13.84
N GLN A 68 -0.63 4.85 13.82
CA GLN A 68 -1.67 4.83 14.86
C GLN A 68 -1.12 4.27 16.17
N GLU A 69 -0.33 3.21 16.09
CA GLU A 69 0.39 2.63 17.24
C GLU A 69 1.34 3.65 17.87
N GLU A 70 2.15 4.34 17.07
CA GLU A 70 3.04 5.40 17.57
C GLU A 70 2.27 6.50 18.30
N ARG A 71 1.09 6.90 17.80
CA ARG A 71 0.24 7.88 18.49
C ARG A 71 -0.32 7.33 19.80
N SER A 72 -0.67 6.05 19.84
CA SER A 72 -1.13 5.37 21.05
C SER A 72 -0.05 5.35 22.12
N TYR A 73 1.17 4.97 21.76
CA TYR A 73 2.30 4.96 22.71
C TYR A 73 2.77 6.35 23.14
N LYS A 74 2.46 7.39 22.37
CA LYS A 74 2.72 8.78 22.77
C LYS A 74 1.59 9.41 23.58
N SER A 75 0.50 8.69 23.84
CA SER A 75 -0.71 9.25 24.46
C SER A 75 -0.51 9.68 25.91
N ASP A 76 0.35 8.99 26.66
CA ASP A 76 0.75 9.32 28.03
C ASP A 76 1.93 10.32 28.11
N GLY A 77 2.44 10.73 26.94
CA GLY A 77 3.51 11.70 26.78
C GLY A 77 4.93 11.12 26.91
N VAL A 78 5.09 9.81 27.18
CA VAL A 78 6.42 9.18 27.36
C VAL A 78 6.51 7.87 26.59
N LEU A 79 7.30 7.86 25.52
CA LEU A 79 7.62 6.62 24.81
C LEU A 79 8.62 5.78 25.63
N THR A 80 8.16 4.69 26.22
CA THR A 80 9.00 3.77 27.00
C THR A 80 10.00 3.03 26.10
N ARG A 81 11.02 2.41 26.72
CA ARG A 81 12.01 1.60 25.98
C ARG A 81 11.38 0.40 25.26
N ALA A 82 10.35 -0.20 25.87
CA ALA A 82 9.65 -1.35 25.31
C ALA A 82 8.83 -0.94 24.07
N GLU A 83 8.00 0.10 24.18
CA GLU A 83 7.21 0.63 23.06
C GLU A 83 8.10 1.12 21.91
N ARG A 84 9.26 1.70 22.22
CA ARG A 84 10.24 2.07 21.20
C ARG A 84 10.79 0.85 20.47
N ALA A 85 11.11 -0.23 21.20
CA ALA A 85 11.62 -1.46 20.61
C ALA A 85 10.57 -2.10 19.69
N ASP A 86 9.30 -2.04 20.09
CA ASP A 86 8.17 -2.55 19.32
C ASP A 86 7.98 -1.77 18.01
N LEU A 87 7.90 -0.43 18.09
CA LEU A 87 7.86 0.44 16.90
C LEU A 87 9.04 0.19 15.95
N HIS A 88 10.24 -0.06 16.49
CA HIS A 88 11.40 -0.41 15.65
C HIS A 88 11.24 -1.77 14.97
N HIS A 89 10.68 -2.76 15.66
CA HIS A 89 10.41 -4.07 15.09
C HIS A 89 9.42 -3.97 13.91
N ASP A 90 8.32 -3.26 14.12
CA ASP A 90 7.28 -3.05 13.11
C ASP A 90 7.79 -2.28 11.90
N GLN A 91 8.58 -1.25 12.14
CA GLN A 91 9.25 -0.49 11.09
C GLN A 91 10.30 -1.31 10.32
N ASN A 92 10.91 -2.33 10.94
CA ASN A 92 11.78 -3.29 10.24
C ASN A 92 10.97 -4.26 9.38
N ARG A 93 9.83 -4.73 9.89
CA ARG A 93 8.91 -5.60 9.16
C ARG A 93 8.35 -4.90 7.91
N ALA A 94 7.84 -3.68 8.07
CA ALA A 94 7.35 -2.87 6.96
C ALA A 94 8.45 -2.60 5.91
N SER A 95 9.68 -2.31 6.34
CA SER A 95 10.80 -2.12 5.41
C SER A 95 11.10 -3.35 4.55
N ARG A 96 10.99 -4.55 5.14
CA ARG A 96 11.14 -5.83 4.44
C ARG A 96 10.01 -6.06 3.45
N HIS A 97 8.76 -5.78 3.82
CA HIS A 97 7.63 -5.86 2.90
C HIS A 97 7.81 -4.92 1.71
N ILE A 98 8.17 -3.65 1.93
CA ILE A 98 8.46 -2.71 0.83
C ILE A 98 9.57 -3.25 -0.07
N TYR A 99 10.58 -3.94 0.48
CA TYR A 99 11.63 -4.55 -0.34
C TYR A 99 11.09 -5.72 -1.17
N MET A 100 10.34 -6.64 -0.57
CA MET A 100 9.79 -7.81 -1.26
C MET A 100 8.88 -7.40 -2.41
N GLU A 101 7.88 -6.55 -2.13
CA GLU A 101 6.91 -6.10 -3.14
C GLU A 101 7.61 -5.40 -4.33
N LYS A 102 8.65 -4.60 -4.06
CA LYS A 102 9.46 -3.95 -5.10
C LYS A 102 10.25 -4.91 -6.00
N HIS A 103 10.62 -6.10 -5.49
CA HIS A 103 11.47 -7.06 -6.22
C HIS A 103 10.69 -8.27 -6.77
N ASP A 104 9.48 -8.54 -6.28
CA ASP A 104 8.60 -9.62 -6.78
C ASP A 104 8.08 -9.35 -8.21
N GLY A 105 8.08 -8.08 -8.62
CA GLY A 105 7.90 -7.68 -10.03
C GLY A 105 9.06 -8.13 -10.93
N GLN A 106 10.28 -8.23 -10.41
CA GLN A 106 11.49 -8.54 -11.19
C GLN A 106 11.67 -10.06 -11.41
N GLN A 107 11.24 -10.91 -10.49
CA GLN A 107 11.49 -12.37 -10.55
C GLN A 107 10.72 -13.16 -11.64
N SER A 108 9.79 -12.58 -12.39
CA SER A 108 9.20 -13.26 -13.57
C SER A 108 9.78 -12.77 -14.91
N GLN A 109 11.04 -12.34 -14.92
CA GLN A 109 11.81 -12.16 -16.16
C GLN A 109 12.18 -13.54 -16.72
N GLY A 110 11.28 -14.11 -17.50
CA GLY A 110 11.51 -15.38 -18.16
C GLY A 110 10.68 -15.60 -19.42
N TRP A 111 10.07 -14.56 -20.02
CA TRP A 111 9.28 -14.72 -21.25
C TRP A 111 9.33 -13.45 -22.11
N HIS A 112 10.51 -13.15 -22.66
CA HIS A 112 10.69 -12.11 -23.67
C HIS A 112 10.67 -12.75 -25.07
N ASN A 113 9.49 -12.98 -25.64
CA ASN A 113 9.21 -12.66 -27.05
C ASN A 113 7.72 -12.85 -27.36
N SER A 114 6.99 -11.76 -27.50
CA SER A 114 5.85 -11.61 -28.41
C SER A 114 5.47 -10.14 -28.34
N ALA A 115 6.24 -9.35 -29.07
CA ALA A 115 5.86 -8.02 -29.45
C ALA A 115 4.50 -8.07 -30.15
N MET A 116 3.68 -7.05 -29.90
CA MET A 116 2.52 -6.68 -30.70
C MET A 116 1.36 -7.69 -30.71
N ARG A 117 0.23 -7.28 -30.10
CA ARG A 117 -1.08 -7.98 -30.05
C ARG A 117 -1.13 -9.00 -28.92
N ASP A 118 -1.90 -8.68 -27.89
CA ASP A 118 -2.29 -9.59 -26.80
C ASP A 118 -3.48 -10.44 -27.27
N PRO A 119 -3.28 -11.69 -27.75
CA PRO A 119 -4.37 -12.56 -28.16
C PRO A 119 -4.91 -13.33 -26.95
N GLY A 120 -4.17 -13.38 -25.82
CA GLY A 120 -4.43 -14.26 -24.70
C GLY A 120 -5.56 -13.79 -23.79
N VAL A 121 -5.56 -12.50 -23.42
CA VAL A 121 -6.62 -11.92 -22.57
C VAL A 121 -7.96 -11.93 -23.30
N ASN A 122 -7.97 -11.46 -24.54
CA ASN A 122 -9.16 -11.45 -25.39
C ASN A 122 -9.71 -12.86 -25.64
N ALA A 123 -8.85 -13.83 -26.01
CA ALA A 123 -9.29 -15.21 -26.22
C ALA A 123 -9.80 -15.87 -24.94
N ARG A 124 -9.19 -15.56 -23.80
CA ARG A 124 -9.63 -16.09 -22.50
C ARG A 124 -10.98 -15.52 -22.08
N GLN A 125 -11.19 -14.21 -22.22
CA GLN A 125 -12.50 -13.59 -21.97
C GLN A 125 -13.58 -14.19 -22.89
N GLN A 126 -13.26 -14.44 -24.16
CA GLN A 126 -14.18 -15.11 -25.09
C GLN A 126 -14.53 -16.53 -24.65
N ASN A 127 -13.54 -17.31 -24.19
CA ASN A 127 -13.77 -18.65 -23.67
C ASN A 127 -14.66 -18.63 -22.42
N GLN A 128 -14.38 -17.72 -21.48
CA GLN A 128 -15.18 -17.54 -20.26
C GLN A 128 -16.62 -17.14 -20.60
N HIS A 129 -16.80 -16.22 -21.55
CA HIS A 129 -18.13 -15.86 -22.05
C HIS A 129 -18.87 -17.06 -22.66
N GLY A 130 -18.16 -17.90 -23.43
CA GLY A 130 -18.69 -19.15 -23.97
C GLY A 130 -19.15 -20.12 -22.89
N ARG A 131 -18.36 -20.30 -21.82
CA ARG A 131 -18.70 -21.19 -20.69
C ARG A 131 -19.94 -20.69 -19.93
N ILE A 132 -20.06 -19.38 -19.70
CA ILE A 132 -21.24 -18.79 -19.04
C ILE A 132 -22.47 -18.93 -19.93
N ARG A 133 -22.34 -18.65 -21.23
CA ARG A 133 -23.43 -18.81 -22.18
C ARG A 133 -23.89 -20.26 -22.26
N GLY A 134 -22.96 -21.20 -22.42
CA GLY A 134 -23.24 -22.63 -22.43
C GLY A 134 -23.93 -23.06 -21.14
N GLY A 135 -23.41 -22.62 -19.98
CA GLY A 135 -24.02 -22.93 -18.69
C GLY A 135 -25.46 -22.43 -18.53
N SER A 136 -25.74 -21.22 -19.03
CA SER A 136 -27.09 -20.67 -19.05
C SER A 136 -28.03 -21.40 -20.04
N GLN A 137 -27.49 -22.07 -21.06
CA GLN A 137 -28.25 -22.78 -22.10
C GLN A 137 -28.51 -24.24 -21.72
N ASP A 138 -27.53 -24.90 -21.11
CA ASP A 138 -27.58 -26.30 -20.68
C ASP A 138 -28.20 -26.47 -19.27
N GLY A 139 -28.46 -25.36 -18.57
CA GLY A 139 -29.04 -25.35 -17.23
C GLY A 139 -28.02 -25.60 -16.11
N SER A 140 -26.73 -25.76 -16.42
CA SER A 140 -25.65 -25.84 -15.42
C SER A 140 -25.35 -24.50 -14.75
N LEU A 141 -25.95 -23.39 -15.18
CA LEU A 141 -25.99 -22.13 -14.44
C LEU A 141 -27.43 -21.61 -14.35
N THR A 142 -27.81 -21.11 -13.17
CA THR A 142 -29.07 -20.37 -13.01
C THR A 142 -28.98 -19.00 -13.69
N ARG A 143 -30.14 -18.34 -13.84
CA ARG A 143 -30.21 -17.00 -14.43
C ARG A 143 -29.45 -15.95 -13.60
N ASP A 144 -29.48 -16.08 -12.29
CA ASP A 144 -28.83 -15.13 -11.39
C ASP A 144 -27.33 -15.38 -11.29
N GLU A 145 -26.88 -16.64 -11.17
CA GLU A 145 -25.45 -16.99 -11.27
C GLU A 145 -24.85 -16.52 -12.62
N SER A 146 -25.57 -16.75 -13.72
CA SER A 146 -25.15 -16.27 -15.05
C SER A 146 -25.08 -14.74 -15.13
N ARG A 147 -25.91 -14.02 -14.36
CA ARG A 147 -25.89 -12.55 -14.31
C ARG A 147 -24.67 -12.08 -13.53
N ASP A 148 -24.39 -12.69 -12.39
CA ASP A 148 -23.28 -12.33 -11.51
C ASP A 148 -21.93 -12.63 -12.18
N LEU A 149 -21.78 -13.79 -12.81
CA LEU A 149 -20.60 -14.14 -13.60
C LEU A 149 -20.38 -13.16 -14.77
N ARG A 150 -21.45 -12.66 -15.40
CA ARG A 150 -21.34 -11.64 -16.47
C ARG A 150 -20.95 -10.27 -15.92
N ALA A 151 -21.36 -9.94 -14.70
CA ALA A 151 -20.93 -8.70 -14.04
C ALA A 151 -19.43 -8.75 -13.73
N GLU A 152 -18.93 -9.84 -13.18
CA GLU A 152 -17.50 -10.06 -12.93
C GLU A 152 -16.66 -9.94 -14.22
N GLN A 153 -17.12 -10.55 -15.33
CA GLN A 153 -16.47 -10.42 -16.63
C GLN A 153 -16.46 -8.98 -17.16
N LYS A 154 -17.49 -8.19 -16.86
CA LYS A 154 -17.56 -6.78 -17.25
C LYS A 154 -16.53 -5.95 -16.49
N ASP A 155 -16.34 -6.23 -15.21
CA ASP A 155 -15.37 -5.52 -14.37
C ASP A 155 -13.93 -5.77 -14.85
N ILE A 156 -13.58 -7.02 -15.13
CA ILE A 156 -12.27 -7.39 -15.71
C ILE A 156 -12.04 -6.67 -17.06
N ARG A 157 -13.08 -6.53 -17.88
CA ARG A 157 -12.99 -5.79 -19.15
C ARG A 157 -12.85 -4.28 -18.95
N VAL A 158 -13.45 -3.71 -17.91
CA VAL A 158 -13.26 -2.30 -17.57
C VAL A 158 -11.82 -2.08 -17.14
N GLU A 159 -11.30 -2.95 -16.27
CA GLU A 159 -9.92 -2.92 -15.80
C GLU A 159 -8.90 -3.09 -16.94
N GLU A 160 -9.13 -4.04 -17.84
CA GLU A 160 -8.30 -4.20 -19.04
C GLU A 160 -8.24 -2.93 -19.89
N ARG A 161 -9.39 -2.28 -20.10
CA ARG A 161 -9.45 -1.03 -20.85
C ARG A 161 -8.74 0.13 -20.14
N GLN A 162 -8.79 0.15 -18.81
CA GLN A 162 -8.06 1.14 -18.00
C GLN A 162 -6.56 0.93 -18.13
N TYR A 163 -6.08 -0.31 -18.01
CA TYR A 163 -4.65 -0.60 -18.18
C TYR A 163 -4.19 -0.31 -19.61
N LYS A 164 -4.99 -0.63 -20.62
CA LYS A 164 -4.67 -0.33 -22.02
C LYS A 164 -4.87 1.14 -22.42
N SER A 165 -5.21 2.03 -21.49
CA SER A 165 -5.56 3.43 -21.81
C SER A 165 -4.37 4.25 -22.32
N ASP A 166 -3.15 3.90 -21.94
CA ASP A 166 -1.89 4.49 -22.43
C ASP A 166 -1.36 3.78 -23.69
N GLY A 167 -2.10 2.79 -24.20
CA GLY A 167 -1.76 2.00 -25.38
C GLY A 167 -0.81 0.83 -25.11
N MET A 168 -0.38 0.62 -23.87
CA MET A 168 0.49 -0.49 -23.49
C MET A 168 -0.11 -1.28 -22.33
N LEU A 169 0.29 -2.54 -22.18
CA LEU A 169 -0.03 -3.32 -20.99
C LEU A 169 1.29 -3.70 -20.35
N THR A 170 1.60 -3.07 -19.22
CA THR A 170 2.81 -3.38 -18.46
C THR A 170 2.75 -4.82 -17.95
N ARG A 171 3.91 -5.32 -17.51
CA ARG A 171 4.02 -6.68 -17.01
C ARG A 171 3.25 -6.90 -15.71
N SER A 172 3.11 -5.86 -14.88
CA SER A 172 2.29 -5.93 -13.68
C SER A 172 0.81 -5.99 -14.03
N GLU A 173 0.32 -5.07 -14.85
CA GLU A 173 -1.08 -5.02 -15.25
C GLU A 173 -1.52 -6.29 -15.99
N ARG A 174 -0.60 -6.91 -16.74
CA ARG A 174 -0.83 -8.23 -17.33
C ARG A 174 -0.95 -9.33 -16.29
N ARG A 175 -0.12 -9.31 -15.25
CA ARG A 175 -0.18 -10.28 -14.14
C ARG A 175 -1.50 -10.13 -13.37
N ASP A 176 -1.91 -8.89 -13.11
CA ASP A 176 -3.15 -8.57 -12.41
C ASP A 176 -4.35 -9.09 -13.21
N LEU A 177 -4.48 -8.69 -14.49
CA LEU A 177 -5.53 -9.22 -15.37
C LEU A 177 -5.52 -10.76 -15.46
N GLN A 178 -4.34 -11.37 -15.49
CA GLN A 178 -4.23 -12.83 -15.53
C GLN A 178 -4.75 -13.48 -14.24
N GLN A 179 -4.52 -12.86 -13.07
CA GLN A 179 -5.05 -13.33 -11.80
C GLN A 179 -6.57 -13.22 -11.76
N ASP A 180 -7.14 -12.10 -12.18
CA ASP A 180 -8.59 -11.89 -12.19
C ASP A 180 -9.28 -12.86 -13.14
N LEU A 181 -8.72 -13.05 -14.34
CA LEU A 181 -9.21 -14.05 -15.29
C LEU A 181 -9.11 -15.48 -14.74
N ASN A 182 -8.07 -15.80 -13.95
CA ASN A 182 -7.96 -17.10 -13.30
C ASN A 182 -9.02 -17.28 -12.21
N ALA A 183 -9.28 -16.25 -11.39
CA ALA A 183 -10.29 -16.25 -10.35
C ALA A 183 -11.69 -16.45 -10.97
N ALA A 184 -12.04 -15.64 -11.96
CA ALA A 184 -13.30 -15.76 -12.69
C ALA A 184 -13.46 -17.14 -13.34
N SER A 185 -12.38 -17.71 -13.89
CA SER A 185 -12.43 -19.05 -14.47
C SER A 185 -12.80 -20.14 -13.45
N ARG A 186 -12.29 -20.02 -12.22
CA ARG A 186 -12.61 -20.93 -11.11
C ARG A 186 -14.04 -20.72 -10.64
N HIS A 187 -14.48 -19.47 -10.53
CA HIS A 187 -15.86 -19.15 -10.14
C HIS A 187 -16.87 -19.72 -11.15
N ILE A 188 -16.65 -19.52 -12.45
CA ILE A 188 -17.47 -20.15 -13.51
C ILE A 188 -17.45 -21.69 -13.41
N TYR A 189 -16.33 -22.28 -12.95
CA TYR A 189 -16.27 -23.73 -12.76
C TYR A 189 -17.12 -24.16 -11.57
N GLN A 190 -16.93 -23.52 -10.41
CA GLN A 190 -17.70 -23.79 -9.19
C GLN A 190 -19.19 -23.67 -9.47
N GLU A 191 -19.66 -22.53 -9.99
CA GLU A 191 -21.08 -22.32 -10.28
C GLU A 191 -21.65 -23.35 -11.28
N ARG A 192 -20.85 -23.84 -12.24
CA ARG A 192 -21.31 -24.89 -13.17
C ARG A 192 -21.38 -26.28 -12.55
N HIS A 193 -20.60 -26.53 -11.50
CA HIS A 193 -20.41 -27.83 -10.89
C HIS A 193 -21.00 -27.94 -9.47
N ASP A 194 -21.53 -26.85 -8.90
CA ASP A 194 -22.20 -26.78 -7.60
C ASP A 194 -23.62 -27.41 -7.63
N ALA A 195 -23.84 -28.36 -8.55
CA ALA A 195 -25.04 -29.17 -8.69
C ALA A 195 -25.42 -29.95 -7.41
N ASP A 196 -24.54 -30.01 -6.41
CA ASP A 196 -24.84 -30.52 -5.06
C ASP A 196 -25.84 -29.63 -4.27
N ARG A 197 -26.25 -28.47 -4.78
CA ARG A 197 -27.17 -27.54 -4.09
C ARG A 197 -28.44 -27.13 -4.84
N ARG A 198 -28.78 -27.76 -5.97
CA ARG A 198 -29.96 -27.33 -6.76
C ARG A 198 -31.17 -28.22 -6.47
N PHE A 199 -32.02 -27.75 -5.56
CA PHE A 199 -33.37 -28.23 -5.30
C PHE A 199 -34.40 -27.48 -6.16
#